data_AF-A0A1H9XRU8-F1
#
_entry.id   AF-A0A1H9XRU8-F1
#
_cell.length_a   1.000
_cell.length_b   1.000
_cell.length_c   1.000
_cell.angle_alpha   90.00
_cell.angle_beta   90.00
_cell.angle_gamma   90.00
#
_symmetry.space_group_name_H-M   'P 1'
#
loop_
_entity.id
_entity.type
_entity.pdbx_description
1 polymer ?
#
loop_
_entity_poly.entity_id
_entity_poly.type
_entity_poly.pdbx_seq_one_letter_code
_entity_poly.pdbx_strand_id
1 'polypeptide(L)'
;MKLAVRGEKTLPDNNVSVTALSFTEYVMSGQRGRINIVSEQRGMYLASDTRVCGFYNPIRDAMRRAVNATEPEIELKKAIMNANRTGQPRAFEEIADGFLPWLASFKATGVPVEGATYRAGELTLKVRPHLGLRKKDGTTYAVLVHTKEVPLTREAANVGLRILQHTVADTLPGAIPMVLDARRGKAYQMPARTNLGKLDVLIAAEAMGYVTHWKLSGLFESVQVG
;
A
#
# COMPACT_ATOMS: atom_id res chain seq x y z
N MET A 1 5.71 -42.05 26.19
CA MET A 1 6.12 -41.46 24.90
C MET A 1 4.92 -40.69 24.35
N LYS A 2 4.86 -39.37 24.61
CA LYS A 2 3.74 -38.49 24.22
C LYS A 2 3.98 -37.98 22.80
N LEU A 3 3.11 -38.36 21.86
CA LEU A 3 3.03 -37.70 20.56
C LEU A 3 2.48 -36.29 20.77
N ALA A 4 3.30 -35.28 20.48
CA ALA A 4 2.88 -33.90 20.45
C ALA A 4 1.99 -33.70 19.21
N VAL A 5 0.70 -33.44 19.45
CA VAL A 5 -0.23 -32.95 18.44
C VAL A 5 0.28 -31.58 17.99
N ARG A 6 0.67 -31.51 16.72
CA ARG A 6 1.13 -30.29 16.05
C ARG A 6 -0.03 -29.31 16.06
N GLY A 7 0.10 -28.21 16.82
CA GLY A 7 -0.94 -27.19 16.93
C GLY A 7 -1.29 -26.63 15.56
N GLU A 8 -2.48 -26.97 15.08
CA GLU A 8 -3.14 -26.32 13.97
C GLU A 8 -3.40 -24.87 14.40
N LYS A 9 -2.75 -23.90 13.74
CA LYS A 9 -3.08 -22.49 13.91
C LYS A 9 -4.49 -22.29 13.35
N THR A 10 -5.50 -22.47 14.18
CA THR A 10 -6.85 -21.98 13.92
C THR A 10 -6.78 -20.46 13.81
N LEU A 11 -7.35 -19.92 12.73
CA LEU A 11 -7.43 -18.49 12.45
C LEU A 11 -8.09 -17.78 13.65
N PRO A 12 -7.40 -16.88 14.38
CA PRO A 12 -8.07 -16.11 15.42
C PRO A 12 -9.02 -15.11 14.74
N ASP A 13 -10.26 -15.05 15.24
CA ASP A 13 -11.36 -14.12 14.90
C ASP A 13 -11.33 -13.54 13.48
N ASN A 14 -12.10 -14.14 12.55
CA ASN A 14 -12.84 -13.61 11.38
C ASN A 14 -12.45 -12.27 10.68
N ASN A 15 -11.31 -11.67 10.97
CA ASN A 15 -10.98 -10.29 10.68
C ASN A 15 -9.92 -10.27 9.59
N VAL A 16 -10.37 -10.11 8.36
CA VAL A 16 -9.52 -10.04 7.18
C VAL A 16 -8.73 -8.73 7.24
N SER A 17 -7.42 -8.77 7.03
CA SER A 17 -6.60 -7.56 7.07
C SER A 17 -5.64 -7.44 5.89
N VAL A 18 -5.53 -6.22 5.36
CA VAL A 18 -4.68 -5.88 4.21
C VAL A 18 -4.19 -4.44 4.36
N THR A 19 -3.11 -4.05 3.67
CA THR A 19 -2.69 -2.64 3.65
C THR A 19 -3.63 -1.80 2.78
N ALA A 20 -3.80 -0.51 3.10
CA ALA A 20 -4.61 0.41 2.29
C ALA A 20 -4.15 0.47 0.82
N LEU A 21 -2.85 0.39 0.57
CA LEU A 21 -2.31 0.41 -0.79
C LEU A 21 -2.60 -0.90 -1.54
N SER A 22 -2.44 -2.06 -0.90
CA SER A 22 -2.80 -3.34 -1.52
C SER A 22 -4.31 -3.44 -1.77
N PHE A 23 -5.15 -2.85 -0.92
CA PHE A 23 -6.59 -2.73 -1.19
C PHE A 23 -6.86 -1.80 -2.39
N THR A 24 -6.14 -0.69 -2.51
CA THR A 24 -6.22 0.20 -3.69
C THR A 24 -5.84 -0.53 -4.99
N GLU A 25 -4.80 -1.35 -4.93
CA GLU A 25 -4.38 -2.20 -6.06
C GLU A 25 -5.42 -3.26 -6.41
N TYR A 26 -6.08 -3.84 -5.41
CA TYR A 26 -7.20 -4.76 -5.59
C TYR A 26 -8.36 -4.08 -6.34
N VAL A 27 -8.73 -2.86 -5.96
CA VAL A 27 -9.83 -2.11 -6.62
C VAL A 27 -9.56 -1.92 -8.12
N MET A 28 -8.34 -1.53 -8.51
CA MET A 28 -8.01 -1.34 -9.94
C MET A 28 -7.79 -2.65 -10.71
N SER A 29 -7.70 -3.78 -10.03
CA SER A 29 -7.39 -5.06 -10.68
C SER A 29 -8.64 -5.67 -11.33
N GLY A 30 -8.46 -6.31 -12.48
CA GLY A 30 -9.46 -7.22 -13.03
C GLY A 30 -9.61 -8.49 -12.18
N GLN A 31 -10.61 -9.33 -12.50
CA GLN A 31 -11.00 -10.50 -11.70
C GLN A 31 -9.83 -11.43 -11.32
N ARG A 32 -9.00 -11.82 -12.30
CA ARG A 32 -7.80 -12.65 -12.04
C ARG A 32 -6.78 -11.96 -11.12
N GLY A 33 -6.56 -10.66 -11.30
CA GLY A 33 -5.65 -9.87 -10.48
C GLY A 33 -6.13 -9.75 -9.04
N ARG A 34 -7.43 -9.57 -8.83
CA ARG A 34 -8.07 -9.56 -7.51
C ARG A 34 -7.84 -10.86 -6.75
N ILE A 35 -8.06 -12.00 -7.42
CA ILE A 35 -7.82 -13.33 -6.85
C ILE A 35 -6.34 -13.52 -6.50
N ASN A 36 -5.43 -13.16 -7.40
CA ASN A 36 -3.99 -13.28 -7.15
C ASN A 36 -3.54 -12.43 -5.95
N ILE A 37 -4.00 -11.19 -5.85
CA ILE A 37 -3.69 -10.31 -4.71
C ILE A 37 -4.17 -10.95 -3.40
N VAL A 38 -5.38 -11.47 -3.36
CA VAL A 38 -5.93 -12.11 -2.15
C VAL A 38 -5.15 -13.38 -1.79
N SER A 39 -4.83 -14.22 -2.78
CA SER A 39 -4.05 -15.44 -2.59
C SER A 39 -2.63 -15.13 -2.08
N GLU A 40 -1.95 -14.14 -2.66
CA GLU A 40 -0.63 -13.68 -2.17
C GLU A 40 -0.71 -13.19 -0.73
N GLN A 41 -1.73 -12.40 -0.38
CA GLN A 41 -1.91 -11.88 1.00
C GLN A 41 -2.22 -13.00 1.99
N ARG A 42 -3.01 -14.00 1.58
CA ARG A 42 -3.33 -15.16 2.41
C ARG A 42 -2.12 -16.07 2.60
N GLY A 43 -1.38 -16.34 1.53
CA GLY A 43 -0.10 -17.05 1.59
C GLY A 43 0.87 -16.38 2.55
N MET A 44 0.95 -15.04 2.54
CA MET A 44 1.76 -14.28 3.51
C MET A 44 1.25 -14.38 4.94
N TYR A 45 -0.07 -14.41 5.15
CA TYR A 45 -0.65 -14.56 6.49
C TYR A 45 -0.38 -15.97 7.07
N LEU A 46 -0.43 -17.00 6.21
CA LEU A 46 -0.28 -18.40 6.61
C LEU A 46 1.19 -18.86 6.67
N ALA A 47 2.08 -18.27 5.87
CA ALA A 47 3.50 -18.61 5.87
C ALA A 47 4.22 -18.06 7.12
N SER A 48 5.10 -18.87 7.70
CA SER A 48 6.01 -18.45 8.78
C SER A 48 7.26 -17.71 8.28
N ASP A 49 7.49 -17.64 6.97
CA ASP A 49 8.66 -16.99 6.37
C ASP A 49 8.31 -15.58 5.86
N THR A 50 8.82 -14.57 6.57
CA THR A 50 8.62 -13.15 6.29
C THR A 50 9.40 -12.65 5.07
N ARG A 51 10.30 -13.46 4.49
CA ARG A 51 11.18 -13.07 3.36
C ARG A 51 10.43 -12.86 2.04
N VAL A 52 9.22 -13.40 1.87
CA VAL A 52 8.38 -13.15 0.68
C VAL A 52 7.91 -11.69 0.63
N CYS A 53 7.78 -11.05 1.80
CA CYS A 53 7.32 -9.68 1.94
C CYS A 53 8.43 -8.67 1.61
N GLY A 54 8.15 -7.70 0.74
CA GLY A 54 8.97 -6.50 0.65
C GLY A 54 9.82 -6.33 -0.60
N PHE A 55 9.41 -6.86 -1.76
CA PHE A 55 10.05 -6.55 -3.05
C PHE A 55 10.28 -5.03 -3.22
N TYR A 56 9.31 -4.20 -2.83
CA TYR A 56 9.39 -2.74 -2.92
C TYR A 56 9.75 -2.04 -1.59
N ASN A 57 9.98 -2.76 -0.50
CA ASN A 57 10.30 -2.11 0.78
C ASN A 57 11.64 -1.36 0.74
N PRO A 58 12.74 -1.91 0.17
CA PRO A 58 14.01 -1.21 0.11
C PRO A 58 13.93 0.14 -0.62
N ILE A 59 13.20 0.22 -1.73
CA ILE A 59 13.05 1.47 -2.47
C ILE A 59 12.12 2.46 -1.75
N ARG A 60 11.08 1.99 -1.04
CA ARG A 60 10.24 2.83 -0.18
C ARG A 60 11.02 3.40 1.01
N ASP A 61 11.92 2.61 1.59
CA ASP A 61 12.85 3.06 2.62
C ASP A 61 13.82 4.12 2.08
N ALA A 62 14.34 3.93 0.86
CA ALA A 62 15.16 4.94 0.20
C ALA A 62 14.41 6.24 -0.06
N MET A 63 13.16 6.19 -0.52
CA MET A 63 12.32 7.40 -0.68
C MET A 63 12.15 8.15 0.64
N ARG A 64 11.91 7.43 1.75
CA ARG A 64 11.80 8.04 3.08
C ARG A 64 13.08 8.78 3.52
N ARG A 65 14.26 8.27 3.15
CA ARG A 65 15.53 8.95 3.40
C ARG A 65 15.74 10.12 2.43
N ALA A 66 15.43 9.92 1.16
CA ALA A 66 15.62 10.88 0.08
C ALA A 66 14.89 12.21 0.32
N VAL A 67 13.68 12.19 0.89
CA VAL A 67 12.90 13.42 1.17
C VAL A 67 13.55 14.37 2.19
N ASN A 68 14.59 13.92 2.90
CA ASN A 68 15.36 14.72 3.86
C ASN A 68 16.86 14.77 3.54
N ALA A 69 17.29 14.17 2.42
CA ALA A 69 18.70 14.11 2.04
C ALA A 69 19.10 15.37 1.25
N THR A 70 20.37 15.78 1.41
CA THR A 70 20.98 16.83 0.56
C THR A 70 21.12 16.36 -0.89
N GLU A 71 21.37 15.06 -1.09
CA GLU A 71 21.52 14.41 -2.40
C GLU A 71 20.54 13.21 -2.49
N PRO A 72 19.23 13.46 -2.76
CA PRO A 72 18.18 12.43 -2.80
C PRO A 72 18.49 11.26 -3.74
N GLU A 73 19.16 11.52 -4.85
CA GLU A 73 19.56 10.54 -5.86
C GLU A 73 20.50 9.46 -5.30
N ILE A 74 21.37 9.81 -4.35
CA ILE A 74 22.29 8.86 -3.73
C ILE A 74 21.50 7.80 -2.95
N GLU A 75 20.44 8.20 -2.25
CA GLU A 75 19.62 7.28 -1.44
C GLU A 75 18.91 6.24 -2.30
N LEU A 76 18.37 6.65 -3.46
CA LEU A 76 17.74 5.71 -4.40
C LEU A 76 18.78 4.86 -5.15
N LYS A 77 19.93 5.43 -5.54
CA LYS A 77 21.03 4.68 -6.17
C LYS A 77 21.55 3.56 -5.26
N LYS A 78 21.68 3.81 -3.96
CA LYS A 78 22.03 2.76 -2.97
C LYS A 78 21.01 1.62 -2.98
N ALA A 79 19.71 1.91 -3.04
CA ALA A 79 18.68 0.87 -3.10
C ALA A 79 18.71 0.07 -4.40
N ILE A 80 18.98 0.72 -5.54
CA ILE A 80 19.15 0.05 -6.84
C ILE A 80 20.37 -0.89 -6.81
N MET A 81 21.53 -0.42 -6.32
CA MET A 81 22.74 -1.23 -6.24
C MET A 81 22.61 -2.42 -5.29
N ASN A 82 21.82 -2.27 -4.22
CA ASN A 82 21.56 -3.34 -3.24
C ASN A 82 20.36 -4.23 -3.61
N ALA A 83 19.72 -4.01 -4.77
CA ALA A 83 18.62 -4.85 -5.21
C ALA A 83 19.11 -6.27 -5.52
N ASN A 84 18.50 -7.26 -4.85
CA ASN A 84 18.99 -8.64 -4.84
C ASN A 84 17.96 -9.66 -5.37
N ARG A 85 16.79 -9.19 -5.84
CA ARG A 85 15.76 -10.03 -6.45
C ARG A 85 15.66 -9.80 -7.95
N THR A 86 15.34 -10.85 -8.70
CA THR A 86 15.08 -10.77 -10.14
C THR A 86 14.05 -9.68 -10.45
N GLY A 87 14.38 -8.79 -11.39
CA GLY A 87 13.52 -7.67 -11.80
C GLY A 87 13.52 -6.46 -10.85
N GLN A 88 14.08 -6.57 -9.65
CA GLN A 88 14.12 -5.49 -8.67
C GLN A 88 15.00 -4.30 -9.09
N PRO A 89 16.22 -4.48 -9.65
CA PRO A 89 17.05 -3.35 -10.09
C PRO A 89 16.31 -2.48 -11.11
N ARG A 90 15.83 -3.08 -12.21
CA ARG A 90 15.03 -2.39 -13.23
C ARG A 90 13.79 -1.72 -12.62
N ALA A 91 13.07 -2.41 -11.75
CA ALA A 91 11.88 -1.84 -11.15
C ALA A 91 12.20 -0.60 -10.28
N PHE A 92 13.34 -0.60 -9.60
CA PHE A 92 13.79 0.50 -8.76
C PHE A 92 14.33 1.67 -9.58
N GLU A 93 15.01 1.42 -10.69
CA GLU A 93 15.41 2.44 -11.67
C GLU A 93 14.18 3.19 -12.20
N GLU A 94 13.19 2.47 -12.72
CA GLU A 94 11.97 3.09 -13.25
C GLU A 94 11.20 3.88 -12.16
N ILE A 95 11.28 3.44 -10.90
CA ILE A 95 10.72 4.17 -9.77
C ILE A 95 11.52 5.45 -9.48
N ALA A 96 12.85 5.40 -9.52
CA ALA A 96 13.70 6.56 -9.31
C ALA A 96 13.50 7.62 -10.40
N ASP A 97 13.38 7.19 -11.66
CA ASP A 97 13.15 8.04 -12.82
C ASP A 97 11.86 8.85 -12.70
N GLY A 98 10.81 8.29 -12.12
CA GLY A 98 9.57 9.03 -11.86
C GLY A 98 9.60 9.82 -10.54
N PHE A 99 10.18 9.27 -9.47
CA PHE A 99 10.13 9.86 -8.14
C PHE A 99 11.02 11.08 -7.97
N LEU A 100 12.27 11.04 -8.47
CA LEU A 100 13.25 12.11 -8.24
C LEU A 100 12.84 13.44 -8.90
N PRO A 101 12.42 13.47 -10.19
CA PRO A 101 11.94 14.71 -10.80
C PRO A 101 10.70 15.25 -10.10
N TRP A 102 9.79 14.36 -9.69
CA TRP A 102 8.61 14.73 -8.92
C TRP A 102 9.00 15.38 -7.59
N LEU A 103 9.88 14.77 -6.81
CA LEU A 103 10.33 15.29 -5.51
C LEU A 103 10.99 16.67 -5.67
N ALA A 104 11.89 16.82 -6.65
CA ALA A 104 12.57 18.08 -6.95
C ALA A 104 11.58 19.20 -7.30
N SER A 105 10.53 18.88 -8.07
CA SER A 105 9.48 19.84 -8.43
C SER A 105 8.54 20.16 -7.27
N PHE A 106 8.22 19.17 -6.41
CA PHE A 106 7.26 19.30 -5.32
C PHE A 106 7.80 20.14 -4.15
N LYS A 107 9.13 20.18 -3.97
CA LYS A 107 9.85 21.05 -3.02
C LYS A 107 9.32 20.95 -1.58
N ALA A 108 9.30 19.72 -1.05
CA ALA A 108 8.90 19.44 0.32
C ALA A 108 9.98 18.65 1.06
N THR A 109 9.97 18.74 2.39
CA THR A 109 10.82 17.95 3.28
C THR A 109 10.00 16.88 3.99
N GLY A 110 10.64 15.79 4.39
CA GLY A 110 10.00 14.70 5.10
C GLY A 110 9.61 15.08 6.53
N VAL A 111 8.44 14.62 6.96
CA VAL A 111 8.00 14.64 8.37
C VAL A 111 7.56 13.23 8.81
N PRO A 112 7.64 12.90 10.11
CA PRO A 112 7.17 11.62 10.63
C PRO A 112 5.68 11.39 10.35
N VAL A 113 5.29 10.12 10.25
CA VAL A 113 3.90 9.69 10.09
C VAL A 113 3.64 8.46 10.93
N GLU A 114 2.43 8.40 11.48
CA GLU A 114 1.97 7.28 12.29
C GLU A 114 1.16 6.26 11.47
N GLY A 115 0.95 5.10 12.06
CA GLY A 115 0.03 4.08 11.53
C GLY A 115 -1.36 4.23 12.15
N ALA A 116 -2.39 3.97 11.34
CA ALA A 116 -3.78 3.91 11.75
C ALA A 116 -4.46 2.68 11.18
N THR A 117 -5.69 2.46 11.59
CA THR A 117 -6.55 1.39 11.08
C THR A 117 -7.84 1.99 10.54
N TYR A 118 -8.28 1.52 9.38
CA TYR A 118 -9.58 1.84 8.82
C TYR A 118 -10.41 0.57 8.67
N ARG A 119 -11.63 0.56 9.19
CA ARG A 119 -12.53 -0.59 9.11
C ARG A 119 -13.63 -0.34 8.09
N ALA A 120 -13.83 -1.29 7.19
CA ALA A 120 -14.94 -1.32 6.24
C ALA A 120 -15.64 -2.68 6.34
N GLY A 121 -16.68 -2.75 7.17
CA GLY A 121 -17.33 -4.02 7.52
C GLY A 121 -16.35 -4.98 8.20
N GLU A 122 -16.22 -6.19 7.64
CA GLU A 122 -15.30 -7.24 8.13
C GLU A 122 -13.84 -7.03 7.69
N LEU A 123 -13.56 -6.05 6.82
CA LEU A 123 -12.20 -5.77 6.35
C LEU A 123 -11.53 -4.71 7.22
N THR A 124 -10.35 -5.04 7.74
CA THR A 124 -9.48 -4.13 8.48
C THR A 124 -8.29 -3.70 7.61
N LEU A 125 -8.29 -2.43 7.18
CA LEU A 125 -7.17 -1.84 6.44
C LEU A 125 -6.11 -1.29 7.39
N LYS A 126 -4.87 -1.76 7.24
CA LYS A 126 -3.70 -1.13 7.86
C LYS A 126 -3.30 0.08 7.03
N VAL A 127 -3.40 1.27 7.62
CA VAL A 127 -3.11 2.53 6.95
C VAL A 127 -1.84 3.13 7.53
N ARG A 128 -0.80 3.27 6.71
CA ARG A 128 0.39 4.03 7.07
C ARG A 128 0.83 4.80 5.83
N PRO A 129 0.77 6.15 5.84
CA PRO A 129 1.38 6.94 4.78
C PRO A 129 2.83 6.50 4.60
N HIS A 130 3.26 6.34 3.36
CA HIS A 130 4.63 5.96 3.05
C HIS A 130 5.58 7.13 3.27
N LEU A 131 5.10 8.35 3.01
CA LEU A 131 5.78 9.61 3.25
C LEU A 131 4.83 10.58 3.97
N GLY A 132 5.36 11.31 4.95
CA GLY A 132 4.82 12.61 5.36
C GLY A 132 5.68 13.69 4.73
N LEU A 133 5.06 14.70 4.13
CA LEU A 133 5.78 15.80 3.48
C LEU A 133 5.32 17.14 4.02
N ARG A 134 6.21 18.12 4.09
CA ARG A 134 5.92 19.50 4.48
C ARG A 134 6.53 20.48 3.48
N LYS A 135 5.71 21.38 2.95
CA LYS A 135 6.16 22.48 2.09
C LYS A 135 6.69 23.65 2.92
N LYS A 136 7.36 24.60 2.24
CA LYS A 136 7.89 25.83 2.86
C LYS A 136 6.81 26.69 3.52
N ASP A 137 5.59 26.65 3.01
CA ASP A 137 4.42 27.36 3.57
C ASP A 137 3.80 26.66 4.80
N GLY A 138 4.38 25.53 5.23
CA GLY A 138 3.89 24.74 6.36
C GLY A 138 2.85 23.69 5.99
N THR A 139 2.32 23.69 4.77
CA THR A 139 1.33 22.70 4.31
C THR A 139 1.92 21.29 4.39
N THR A 140 1.21 20.38 5.07
CA THR A 140 1.61 18.98 5.20
C THR A 140 0.81 18.07 4.29
N TYR A 141 1.42 16.95 3.88
CA TYR A 141 0.79 15.93 3.04
C TYR A 141 1.06 14.54 3.60
N ALA A 142 0.00 13.72 3.66
CA ALA A 142 0.09 12.30 3.97
C ALA A 142 0.02 11.52 2.64
N VAL A 143 1.11 10.82 2.29
CA VAL A 143 1.28 10.26 0.94
C VAL A 143 1.31 8.74 0.95
N LEU A 144 0.37 8.09 0.26
CA LEU A 144 0.52 6.68 -0.15
C LEU A 144 1.31 6.60 -1.45
N VAL A 145 2.29 5.68 -1.53
CA VAL A 145 3.18 5.58 -2.68
C VAL A 145 2.97 4.27 -3.43
N HIS A 146 2.34 4.35 -4.60
CA HIS A 146 2.19 3.26 -5.56
C HIS A 146 3.48 3.07 -6.36
N THR A 147 3.97 1.84 -6.43
CA THR A 147 5.29 1.50 -7.01
C THR A 147 5.22 0.43 -8.10
N LYS A 148 4.03 -0.08 -8.43
CA LYS A 148 3.88 -1.19 -9.38
C LYS A 148 3.94 -0.71 -10.84
N GLU A 149 4.27 -1.66 -11.72
CA GLU A 149 4.32 -1.45 -13.16
C GLU A 149 2.99 -0.99 -13.73
N VAL A 150 1.88 -1.61 -13.32
CA VAL A 150 0.54 -1.21 -13.76
C VAL A 150 0.25 0.23 -13.29
N PRO A 151 -0.09 1.17 -14.20
CA PRO A 151 -0.42 2.53 -13.84
C PRO A 151 -1.57 2.61 -12.83
N LEU A 152 -1.44 3.50 -11.85
CA LEU A 152 -2.53 3.77 -10.93
C LEU A 152 -3.67 4.49 -11.66
N THR A 153 -4.87 3.92 -11.62
CA THR A 153 -6.07 4.56 -12.17
C THR A 153 -6.56 5.69 -11.25
N ARG A 154 -7.26 6.68 -11.81
CA ARG A 154 -7.84 7.78 -11.01
C ARG A 154 -8.83 7.26 -9.95
N GLU A 155 -9.65 6.28 -10.31
CA GLU A 155 -10.65 5.72 -9.41
C GLU A 155 -10.01 5.02 -8.21
N ALA A 156 -8.99 4.19 -8.44
CA ALA A 156 -8.26 3.57 -7.35
C ALA A 156 -7.48 4.60 -6.51
N ALA A 157 -6.87 5.60 -7.15
CA ALA A 157 -6.26 6.72 -6.42
C ALA A 157 -7.27 7.42 -5.50
N ASN A 158 -8.52 7.65 -5.97
CA ASN A 158 -9.57 8.24 -5.14
C ASN A 158 -9.93 7.36 -3.94
N VAL A 159 -9.98 6.03 -4.09
CA VAL A 159 -10.17 5.11 -2.96
C VAL A 159 -9.06 5.29 -1.92
N GLY A 160 -7.79 5.26 -2.33
CA GLY A 160 -6.66 5.48 -1.43
C GLY A 160 -6.69 6.86 -0.76
N LEU A 161 -7.06 7.91 -1.51
CA LEU A 161 -7.24 9.27 -0.98
C LEU A 161 -8.34 9.35 0.07
N ARG A 162 -9.47 8.67 -0.14
CA ARG A 162 -10.60 8.68 0.80
C ARG A 162 -10.28 7.92 2.07
N ILE A 163 -9.59 6.78 1.98
CA ILE A 163 -9.09 6.05 3.15
C ILE A 163 -8.13 6.94 3.96
N LEU A 164 -7.22 7.65 3.30
CA LEU A 164 -6.35 8.62 3.96
C LEU A 164 -7.16 9.76 4.62
N GLN A 165 -8.18 10.32 3.96
CA GLN A 165 -9.03 11.36 4.57
C GLN A 165 -9.65 10.90 5.89
N HIS A 166 -10.11 9.64 5.96
CA HIS A 166 -10.70 9.07 7.17
C HIS A 166 -9.68 8.80 8.30
N THR A 167 -8.38 8.74 7.97
CA THR A 167 -7.33 8.35 8.91
C THR A 167 -6.26 9.42 9.12
N VAL A 168 -6.40 10.59 8.48
CA VAL A 168 -5.38 11.63 8.52
C VAL A 168 -5.22 12.25 9.91
N ALA A 169 -6.31 12.32 10.68
CA ALA A 169 -6.28 12.77 12.07
C ALA A 169 -5.37 11.91 12.96
N ASP A 170 -5.28 10.61 12.66
CA ASP A 170 -4.46 9.66 13.43
C ASP A 170 -3.05 9.48 12.84
N THR A 171 -2.89 9.66 11.53
CA THR A 171 -1.62 9.39 10.84
C THR A 171 -0.72 10.61 10.70
N LEU A 172 -1.29 11.78 10.40
CA LEU A 172 -0.61 13.06 10.32
C LEU A 172 -1.64 14.21 10.40
N PRO A 173 -2.02 14.65 11.62
CA PRO A 173 -3.11 15.59 11.82
C PRO A 173 -3.01 16.85 10.94
N GLY A 174 -4.12 17.21 10.29
CA GLY A 174 -4.21 18.39 9.42
C GLY A 174 -3.54 18.26 8.05
N ALA A 175 -2.91 17.14 7.73
CA ALA A 175 -2.28 16.94 6.42
C ALA A 175 -3.30 16.76 5.30
N ILE A 176 -2.87 17.10 4.08
CA ILE A 176 -3.64 16.88 2.85
C ILE A 176 -3.33 15.47 2.32
N PRO A 177 -4.35 14.61 2.13
CA PRO A 177 -4.16 13.30 1.52
C PRO A 177 -3.62 13.37 0.09
N MET A 178 -2.68 12.48 -0.21
CA MET A 178 -2.08 12.34 -1.54
C MET A 178 -1.81 10.87 -1.85
N VAL A 179 -1.97 10.49 -3.11
CA VAL A 179 -1.47 9.21 -3.62
C VAL A 179 -0.51 9.49 -4.75
N LEU A 180 0.70 8.93 -4.69
CA LEU A 180 1.75 9.12 -5.68
C LEU A 180 1.95 7.82 -6.46
N ASP A 181 1.82 7.87 -7.79
CA ASP A 181 2.37 6.86 -8.70
C ASP A 181 3.85 7.20 -8.93
N ALA A 182 4.73 6.56 -8.14
CA ALA A 182 6.14 6.92 -8.09
C ALA A 182 6.87 6.64 -9.40
N ARG A 183 6.54 5.53 -10.08
CA ARG A 183 7.14 5.16 -11.37
C ARG A 183 6.86 6.19 -12.46
N ARG A 184 5.80 6.98 -12.31
CA ARG A 184 5.37 8.00 -13.29
C ARG A 184 5.52 9.43 -12.78
N GLY A 185 5.99 9.62 -11.55
CA GLY A 185 6.03 10.94 -10.91
C GLY A 185 4.67 11.65 -10.83
N LYS A 186 3.57 10.89 -10.78
CA LYS A 186 2.21 11.43 -10.88
C LYS A 186 1.50 11.42 -9.54
N ALA A 187 1.28 12.60 -8.98
CA ALA A 187 0.51 12.79 -7.76
C ALA A 187 -0.99 12.95 -8.04
N TYR A 188 -1.79 12.33 -7.17
CA TYR A 188 -3.23 12.41 -7.13
C TYR A 188 -3.64 13.07 -5.82
N GLN A 189 -4.57 14.01 -5.92
CA GLN A 189 -5.29 14.61 -4.79
C GLN A 189 -6.78 14.54 -5.09
N MET A 190 -7.61 14.66 -4.04
CA MET A 190 -9.05 14.57 -4.18
C MET A 190 -9.58 15.76 -4.99
N PRO A 191 -10.28 15.54 -6.13
CA PRO A 191 -10.95 16.63 -6.82
C PRO A 191 -12.01 17.30 -5.93
N ALA A 192 -12.15 18.62 -6.03
CA ALA A 192 -13.08 19.39 -5.20
C ALA A 192 -14.55 18.95 -5.35
N ARG A 193 -14.93 18.41 -6.51
CA ARG A 193 -16.31 17.99 -6.84
C ARG A 193 -16.53 16.48 -6.72
N THR A 194 -15.66 15.75 -6.03
CA THR A 194 -15.86 14.31 -5.82
C THR A 194 -17.05 14.06 -4.91
N ASN A 195 -17.97 13.17 -5.33
CA ASN A 195 -19.04 12.70 -4.46
C ASN A 195 -18.47 11.70 -3.44
N LEU A 196 -18.15 12.20 -2.25
CA LEU A 196 -17.52 11.40 -1.19
C LEU A 196 -18.42 10.26 -0.70
N GLY A 197 -19.74 10.46 -0.66
CA GLY A 197 -20.69 9.42 -0.26
C GLY A 197 -20.70 8.23 -1.23
N LYS A 198 -20.68 8.48 -2.54
CA LYS A 198 -20.55 7.40 -3.54
C LYS A 198 -19.21 6.67 -3.41
N LEU A 199 -18.15 7.39 -3.06
CA LEU A 199 -16.83 6.79 -2.86
C LEU A 199 -16.77 5.93 -1.60
N ASP A 200 -17.43 6.34 -0.52
CA ASP A 200 -17.58 5.51 0.68
C ASP A 200 -18.37 4.23 0.39
N VAL A 201 -19.45 4.32 -0.41
CA VAL A 201 -20.20 3.13 -0.89
C VAL A 201 -19.32 2.21 -1.74
N LEU A 202 -18.53 2.76 -2.66
CA LEU A 202 -17.58 1.99 -3.47
C LEU A 202 -16.57 1.25 -2.58
N ILE A 203 -16.00 1.93 -1.58
CA ILE A 203 -15.04 1.32 -0.64
C ILE A 203 -15.70 0.17 0.13
N ALA A 204 -16.93 0.35 0.60
CA ALA A 204 -17.66 -0.70 1.29
C ALA A 204 -17.93 -1.92 0.38
N ALA A 205 -18.38 -1.68 -0.85
CA ALA A 205 -18.63 -2.75 -1.83
C ALA A 205 -17.36 -3.54 -2.17
N GLU A 206 -16.24 -2.84 -2.40
CA GLU A 206 -14.96 -3.48 -2.70
C GLU A 206 -14.39 -4.22 -1.48
N ALA A 207 -14.62 -3.72 -0.27
CA ALA A 207 -14.24 -4.41 0.96
C ALA A 207 -15.01 -5.73 1.12
N MET A 208 -16.32 -5.73 0.87
CA MET A 208 -17.13 -6.95 0.85
C MET A 208 -16.64 -7.94 -0.21
N GLY A 209 -16.29 -7.46 -1.40
CA GLY A 209 -15.71 -8.28 -2.46
C GLY A 209 -14.38 -8.90 -2.03
N TYR A 210 -13.50 -8.12 -1.39
CA TYR A 210 -12.21 -8.62 -0.90
C TYR A 210 -12.39 -9.74 0.14
N VAL A 211 -13.26 -9.52 1.12
CA VAL A 211 -13.58 -10.51 2.16
C VAL A 211 -14.16 -11.79 1.54
N THR A 212 -15.03 -11.64 0.53
CA THR A 212 -15.60 -12.78 -0.20
C THR A 212 -14.51 -13.60 -0.90
N HIS A 213 -13.61 -12.95 -1.63
CA HIS A 213 -12.47 -13.63 -2.25
C HIS A 213 -11.57 -14.31 -1.22
N TRP A 214 -11.33 -13.69 -0.05
CA TRP A 214 -10.53 -14.25 1.03
C TRP A 214 -11.13 -15.52 1.62
N LYS A 215 -12.46 -15.53 1.84
CA LYS A 215 -13.19 -16.69 2.36
C LYS A 215 -13.19 -17.83 1.32
N LEU A 216 -13.44 -17.51 0.05
CA LEU A 216 -13.46 -18.50 -1.03
C LEU A 216 -12.09 -19.10 -1.31
N SER A 217 -11.00 -18.32 -1.26
CA SER A 217 -9.66 -18.86 -1.47
C SER A 217 -9.31 -19.92 -0.42
N GLY A 218 -9.78 -19.77 0.83
CA GLY A 218 -9.59 -20.76 1.88
C GLY A 218 -10.40 -22.05 1.69
N LEU A 219 -11.57 -21.96 1.08
CA LEU A 219 -12.41 -23.14 0.80
C LEU A 219 -11.73 -24.06 -0.23
N PHE A 220 -11.17 -23.51 -1.31
CA PHE A 220 -10.52 -24.32 -2.35
C PHE A 220 -9.15 -24.88 -1.95
N GLU A 221 -8.45 -24.27 -0.99
CA GLU A 221 -7.24 -24.84 -0.39
C GLU A 221 -7.56 -26.11 0.43
N SER A 222 -8.68 -26.13 1.16
CA SER A 222 -9.10 -27.30 1.96
C SER A 222 -9.54 -28.51 1.13
N VAL A 223 -9.94 -28.30 -0.12
CA VAL A 223 -10.37 -29.37 -1.05
C VAL A 223 -9.19 -30.06 -1.73
N GLN A 224 -8.03 -29.42 -1.86
CA GLN A 224 -6.83 -30.03 -2.48
C GLN A 224 -5.99 -30.89 -1.52
N VAL A 225 -6.33 -30.91 -0.22
CA VAL A 225 -5.62 -31.69 0.81
C VAL A 225 -6.48 -32.86 1.32
N GLY A 226 -7.64 -33.11 0.69
CA GLY A 226 -8.56 -34.21 0.98
C GLY A 226 -8.45 -35.37 0.00
#